data_AF-I0KD28-F1
#
_entry.id   AF-I0KD28-F1
#
_cell.length_a   1.000
_cell.length_b   1.000
_cell.length_c   1.000
_cell.angle_alpha   90.00
_cell.angle_beta   90.00
_cell.angle_gamma   90.00
#
_symmetry.space_group_name_H-M   'P 1'
#
loop_
_entity.id
_entity.type
_entity.pdbx_description
1 polymer ?
#
loop_
_entity_poly.entity_id
_entity_poly.type
_entity_poly.pdbx_seq_one_letter_code
_entity_poly.pdbx_strand_id
1 'polypeptide(L)' 'MTRKQIDQLIKTHSAQRDFAKDQLDKYYYELEAQNQESKWLNRYIKHKRIVEDLKKEIPDDE' A
#
# COMPACT_ATOMS: atom_id res chain seq x y z
N MET A 1 18.37 -6.91 5.88
CA MET A 1 17.26 -6.39 6.71
C MET A 1 16.85 -7.50 7.67
N THR A 2 16.53 -7.22 8.93
CA THR A 2 16.06 -8.27 9.86
C THR A 2 14.59 -8.60 9.60
N ARG A 3 14.15 -9.83 9.91
CA ARG A 3 12.73 -10.23 9.80
C ARG A 3 11.78 -9.24 10.49
N LYS A 4 12.12 -8.82 11.71
CA LYS A 4 11.35 -7.79 12.46
C LYS A 4 11.24 -6.45 11.72
N GLN A 5 12.29 -6.04 11.01
CA GLN A 5 12.25 -4.80 10.21
C GLN A 5 11.38 -4.98 8.96
N ILE A 6 11.46 -6.13 8.29
CA ILE A 6 10.61 -6.46 7.13
C ILE A 6 9.13 -6.47 7.56
N ASP A 7 8.80 -7.13 8.67
CA ASP A 7 7.44 -7.17 9.22
C ASP A 7 6.91 -5.77 9.54
N GLN A 8 7.73 -4.92 10.16
CA GLN A 8 7.37 -3.54 10.47
C GLN A 8 7.12 -2.70 9.21
N LEU A 9 7.92 -2.90 8.16
CA LEU A 9 7.73 -2.24 6.87
C LEU A 9 6.48 -2.74 6.16
N ILE A 10 6.22 -4.04 6.16
CA ILE A 10 4.99 -4.64 5.63
C ILE A 10 3.78 -4.06 6.33
N LYS A 11 3.78 -3.98 7.67
CA LYS A 11 2.68 -3.39 8.44
C LYS A 11 2.45 -1.93 8.07
N THR A 12 3.53 -1.16 7.97
CA THR A 12 3.46 0.27 7.64
C THR A 12 2.90 0.49 6.23
N HIS A 13 3.42 -0.21 5.23
CA HIS A 13 2.95 -0.07 3.85
C HIS A 13 1.57 -0.68 3.63
N SER A 14 1.20 -1.73 4.35
CA SER A 14 -0.17 -2.27 4.31
C SER A 14 -1.18 -1.24 4.83
N ALA A 15 -0.88 -0.58 5.96
CA ALA A 15 -1.73 0.48 6.48
C ALA A 15 -1.88 1.65 5.48
N GLN A 16 -0.81 2.03 4.79
CA GLN A 16 -0.85 3.10 3.78
C GLN A 16 -1.62 2.68 2.52
N ARG A 17 -1.48 1.42 2.08
CA ARG A 17 -2.27 0.84 0.99
C ARG A 17 -3.76 0.87 1.35
N ASP A 18 -4.11 0.38 2.53
CA ASP A 18 -5.49 0.25 2.97
C ASP A 18 -6.13 1.63 3.16
N PHE A 19 -5.38 2.60 3.68
CA PHE A 19 -5.83 3.99 3.74
C PHE A 19 -6.09 4.58 2.35
N ALA A 20 -5.18 4.37 1.38
CA ALA A 20 -5.38 4.86 0.01
C ALA A 20 -6.61 4.21 -0.66
N LYS A 21 -6.83 2.92 -0.39
CA LYS A 21 -8.03 2.21 -0.86
C LYS A 21 -9.29 2.77 -0.21
N ASP A 22 -9.31 2.98 1.10
CA ASP A 22 -10.45 3.54 1.83
C ASP A 22 -10.82 4.95 1.32
N GLN A 23 -9.83 5.77 0.96
CA GLN A 23 -10.06 7.08 0.36
C GLN A 23 -10.71 6.97 -1.04
N LEU A 24 -10.25 6.03 -1.87
CA LEU A 24 -10.87 5.77 -3.17
C LEU A 24 -12.30 5.21 -3.00
N ASP A 25 -12.48 4.22 -2.14
CA ASP A 25 -13.78 3.55 -1.94
C ASP A 25 -14.85 4.53 -1.40
N LYS A 26 -14.46 5.48 -0.52
CA LYS A 26 -15.38 6.46 0.06
C LYS A 26 -15.59 7.70 -0.78
N TYR A 27 -14.55 8.20 -1.44
CA TYR A 27 -14.53 9.55 -2.02
C TYR A 27 -14.19 9.58 -3.51
N TYR A 28 -14.34 8.46 -4.24
CA TYR A 28 -13.94 8.37 -5.65
C TYR A 28 -14.42 9.57 -6.49
N TYR A 29 -15.71 9.88 -6.44
CA TYR A 29 -16.30 10.95 -7.25
C TYR A 29 -15.82 12.36 -6.85
N GLU A 30 -15.62 12.63 -5.55
CA GLU A 30 -15.08 13.93 -5.13
C GLU A 30 -13.61 14.07 -5.51
N LEU A 31 -12.85 12.99 -5.46
CA LEU A 31 -11.46 12.95 -5.89
C LEU A 31 -11.35 13.13 -7.40
N GLU A 32 -12.21 12.49 -8.18
CA GLU A 32 -12.29 12.64 -9.64
C GLU A 32 -12.65 14.08 -10.02
N ALA A 33 -13.64 14.69 -9.36
CA ALA A 33 -14.00 16.09 -9.56
C ALA A 33 -12.83 17.07 -9.28
N GLN A 34 -11.89 16.67 -8.42
CA GLN A 34 -10.69 17.42 -8.07
C GLN A 34 -9.44 16.98 -8.86
N ASN A 35 -9.55 16.03 -9.80
CA ASN A 35 -8.42 15.40 -10.52
C ASN A 35 -7.35 14.81 -9.58
N GLN A 36 -7.77 14.24 -8.44
CA GLN A 36 -6.90 13.63 -7.44
C GLN A 36 -7.03 12.10 -7.39
N GLU A 37 -7.96 11.48 -8.13
CA GLU A 37 -8.19 10.03 -8.08
C GLU A 37 -6.92 9.27 -8.48
N SER A 38 -6.23 9.72 -9.53
CA SER A 38 -4.98 9.15 -10.02
C SER A 38 -3.87 9.19 -8.97
N LYS A 39 -3.82 10.22 -8.11
CA LYS A 39 -2.84 10.31 -7.02
C LYS A 39 -3.07 9.20 -5.99
N TRP A 40 -4.32 8.97 -5.60
CA TRP A 40 -4.67 7.93 -4.63
C TRP A 40 -4.52 6.54 -5.21
N LEU A 41 -4.89 6.35 -6.48
CA LEU A 41 -4.68 5.10 -7.22
C LEU A 41 -3.19 4.75 -7.30
N ASN A 42 -2.35 5.70 -7.72
CA ASN A 42 -0.90 5.51 -7.78
C ASN A 42 -0.31 5.19 -6.41
N ARG A 43 -0.81 5.84 -5.35
CA ARG A 43 -0.39 5.58 -3.98
C ARG A 43 -0.76 4.16 -3.54
N TYR A 44 -1.98 3.71 -3.82
CA TYR A 44 -2.43 2.35 -3.55
C TYR A 44 -1.56 1.32 -4.27
N ILE A 45 -1.35 1.48 -5.58
CA ILE A 45 -0.52 0.57 -6.40
C ILE A 45 0.91 0.52 -5.89
N LYS A 46 1.52 1.67 -5.58
CA LYS A 46 2.87 1.76 -5.04
C LYS A 46 3.04 0.96 -3.77
N HIS A 47 2.16 1.17 -2.78
CA HIS A 47 2.27 0.47 -1.49
C HIS A 47 1.92 -1.01 -1.59
N LYS A 48 0.97 -1.39 -2.47
CA LYS A 48 0.70 -2.79 -2.78
C LYS A 48 1.95 -3.50 -3.28
N ARG A 49 2.65 -2.91 -4.27
CA ARG A 49 3.88 -3.48 -4.84
C ARG A 49 4.99 -3.60 -3.81
N ILE A 50 5.20 -2.58 -2.98
CA ILE A 50 6.20 -2.64 -1.89
C ILE A 50 5.90 -3.80 -0.93
N VAL A 51 4.64 -4.01 -0.54
CA VAL A 51 4.27 -5.15 0.32
C VAL A 51 4.53 -6.48 -0.37
N GLU A 52 4.21 -6.61 -1.66
CA GLU A 52 4.47 -7.82 -2.43
C GLU A 52 5.97 -8.12 -2.56
N ASP A 53 6.80 -7.09 -2.76
CA ASP A 53 8.24 -7.24 -2.86
C ASP A 53 8.86 -7.60 -1.49
N LEU A 54 8.44 -6.93 -0.41
CA LEU A 54 8.88 -7.27 0.95
C LEU A 54 8.49 -8.68 1.38
N LYS A 55 7.33 -9.18 0.94
CA LYS A 55 6.90 -10.56 1.22
C LYS A 55 7.77 -11.60 0.54
N LYS A 56 8.33 -11.30 -0.64
CA LYS A 56 9.27 -12.20 -1.35
C LYS A 56 10.65 -12.23 -0.70
N GLU A 57 11.01 -11.18 0.03
CA GLU A 57 12.27 -11.11 0.78
C GLU A 57 12.22 -11.87 2.11
N ILE A 58 11.03 -12.29 2.58
CA ILE A 58 10.92 -13.21 3.70
C ILE A 58 11.33 -14.58 3.14
N PRO A 59 12.48 -15.16 3.56
CA PRO A 59 12.81 -16.51 3.16
C PRO A 59 11.70 -17.45 3.65
N ASP A 60 11.26 -18.38 2.79
CA ASP A 60 10.49 -19.54 3.24
C ASP A 60 11.36 -20.25 4.30
N ASP A 61 11.07 -19.99 5.58
CA ASP A 61 11.48 -20.87 6.67
C ASP A 61 10.62 -22.14 6.52
N GLU A 62 11.00 -23.02 5.59
CA GLU A 62 10.69 -24.45 5.65
C GLU A 62 11.61 -25.15 6.66
#